data_AF-A0A453I7L9-F1
#
_entry.id   AF-A0A453I7L9-F1
#
_cell.length_a   1.000
_cell.length_b   1.000
_cell.length_c   1.000
_cell.angle_alpha   90.00
_cell.angle_beta   90.00
_cell.angle_gamma   90.00
#
_symmetry.space_group_name_H-M   'P 1'
#
loop_
_entity.id
_entity.type
_entity.pdbx_description
1 polymer ?
#
loop_
_entity_poly.entity_id
_entity_poly.type
_entity_poly.pdbx_seq_one_letter_code
_entity_poly.pdbx_strand_id
1 'polypeptide(L)'
;MGRPDLARRAVEAVEKRLSDDKWPEYYDTRTGRFIGKQSRLYQTWTIAGFLSSKMLLDCPEMASILICDEDLELLEGCACGLSNSARIKCSRRAARSQVLV
;
A
#
# COMPACT_ATOMS: atom_id res chain seq x y z
N MET A 1 -6.69 0.43 6.62
CA MET A 1 -5.45 0.44 7.44
C MET A 1 -5.44 1.50 8.54
N GLY A 2 -6.05 2.70 8.37
CA GLY A 2 -6.31 3.64 9.48
C GLY A 2 -5.07 4.25 10.17
N ARG A 3 -3.90 4.21 9.53
CA ARG A 3 -2.60 4.61 10.13
C ARG A 3 -1.88 5.69 9.31
N PRO A 4 -2.44 6.91 9.22
CA PRO A 4 -1.83 8.01 8.46
C PRO A 4 -0.51 8.52 9.09
N ASP A 5 -0.27 8.26 10.37
CA ASP A 5 0.95 8.63 11.09
C ASP A 5 2.21 7.98 10.49
N LEU A 6 2.08 6.73 10.02
CA LEU A 6 3.18 6.02 9.37
C LEU A 6 3.55 6.65 8.04
N ALA A 7 2.53 6.95 7.21
CA ALA A 7 2.73 7.58 5.92
C ALA A 7 3.34 8.99 6.08
N ARG A 8 2.87 9.77 7.07
CA ARG A 8 3.44 11.08 7.38
C ARG A 8 4.92 11.01 7.75
N ARG A 9 5.29 10.09 8.65
CA ARG A 9 6.70 9.88 9.04
C ARG A 9 7.57 9.47 7.86
N ALA A 10 7.05 8.64 6.95
CA ALA A 10 7.78 8.25 5.75
C ALA A 10 8.03 9.43 4.81
N VAL A 11 6.99 10.24 4.55
CA VAL A 11 7.07 11.44 3.71
C VAL A 11 8.03 12.48 4.29
N GLU A 12 7.95 12.76 5.60
CA GLU A 12 8.85 13.68 6.30
C GLU A 12 10.33 13.23 6.26
N ALA A 13 10.57 11.92 6.29
CA ALA A 13 11.93 11.38 6.23
C ALA A 13 12.56 11.57 4.84
N VAL A 14 11.79 11.36 3.76
CA VAL A 14 12.30 11.52 2.39
C VAL A 14 12.37 12.98 1.97
N GLU A 15 11.44 13.83 2.41
CA GLU A 15 11.36 15.25 2.06
C GLU A 15 12.65 16.01 2.41
N LYS A 16 13.34 15.60 3.48
CA LYS A 16 14.61 16.21 3.93
C LYS A 16 15.78 16.03 2.96
N ARG A 17 15.69 15.10 2.00
CA ARG A 17 16.82 14.71 1.14
C ARG A 17 16.50 14.53 -0.33
N LEU A 18 15.25 14.24 -0.69
CA LEU A 18 14.89 13.82 -2.06
C LEU A 18 15.23 14.90 -3.11
N SER A 19 14.99 16.17 -2.74
CA SER A 19 15.33 17.32 -3.58
C SER A 19 16.84 17.50 -3.72
N ASP A 20 17.58 17.43 -2.61
CA ASP A 20 19.05 17.59 -2.58
C ASP A 20 19.75 16.46 -3.35
N ASP A 21 19.21 15.25 -3.25
CA ASP A 21 19.68 14.06 -3.97
C ASP A 21 19.26 14.04 -5.46
N LYS A 22 18.56 15.09 -5.94
CA LYS A 22 18.08 15.23 -7.33
C LYS A 22 17.16 14.08 -7.78
N TRP A 23 16.26 13.65 -6.91
CA TRP A 23 15.20 12.68 -7.22
C TRP A 23 15.73 11.36 -7.84
N PRO A 24 16.54 10.60 -7.10
CA PRO A 24 17.10 9.35 -7.60
C PRO A 24 16.00 8.30 -7.80
N GLU A 25 16.24 7.38 -8.73
CA GLU A 25 15.39 6.22 -8.98
C GLU A 25 15.32 5.25 -7.80
N TYR A 26 16.42 5.05 -7.07
CA TYR A 26 16.48 4.15 -5.93
C TYR A 26 17.68 4.47 -5.02
N TYR A 27 17.62 3.97 -3.79
CA TYR A 27 18.70 4.05 -2.79
C TYR A 27 19.25 2.67 -2.47
N ASP A 28 20.57 2.58 -2.27
CA ASP A 28 21.25 1.35 -1.88
C ASP A 28 21.43 1.26 -0.37
N THR A 29 21.83 0.08 0.10
CA THR A 29 22.09 -0.33 1.50
C THR A 29 20.84 -0.64 2.34
N ARG A 30 21.06 -1.41 3.41
CA ARG A 30 20.00 -1.79 4.38
C ARG A 30 19.26 -0.61 5.00
N THR A 31 19.87 0.58 5.01
CA THR A 31 19.28 1.80 5.59
C THR A 31 18.97 2.86 4.54
N GLY A 32 19.18 2.59 3.24
CA GLY A 32 18.91 3.54 2.15
C GLY A 32 19.76 4.81 2.20
N ARG A 33 20.95 4.78 2.84
CA ARG A 33 21.76 6.00 3.06
C ARG A 33 22.39 6.54 1.79
N PHE A 34 22.81 5.66 0.88
CA PHE A 34 23.51 6.04 -0.35
C PHE A 34 22.57 6.00 -1.54
N ILE A 35 22.72 6.95 -2.47
CA ILE A 35 22.05 6.90 -3.77
C ILE A 35 22.50 5.62 -4.50
N GLY A 36 21.57 4.96 -5.18
CA GLY A 36 21.84 3.72 -5.88
C GLY A 36 22.99 3.84 -6.87
N LYS A 37 23.87 2.84 -6.94
CA LYS A 37 25.08 2.87 -7.78
C LYS A 37 24.82 3.20 -9.25
N GLN A 38 23.69 2.75 -9.80
CA GLN A 38 23.25 3.02 -11.17
C GLN A 38 21.94 3.82 -11.21
N SER A 39 21.66 4.57 -10.15
CA SER A 39 20.41 5.30 -10.05
C SER A 39 20.36 6.47 -11.05
N ARG A 40 19.28 6.53 -11.83
CA ARG A 40 18.99 7.70 -12.67
C ARG A 40 18.46 8.83 -11.79
N LEU A 41 18.89 10.05 -12.09
CA LEU A 41 18.41 11.27 -11.43
C LEU A 41 17.16 11.79 -12.14
N TYR A 42 16.35 12.57 -11.43
CA TYR A 42 15.08 13.13 -11.91
C TYR A 42 14.10 12.08 -12.40
N GLN A 43 14.04 10.96 -11.68
CA GLN A 43 13.20 9.85 -12.08
C GLN A 43 11.72 10.15 -11.84
N THR A 44 10.91 10.03 -12.90
CA THR A 44 9.50 10.45 -12.91
C THR A 44 8.66 9.83 -11.80
N TRP A 45 8.80 8.51 -11.57
CA TRP A 45 7.99 7.82 -10.56
C TRP A 45 8.36 8.20 -9.11
N THR A 46 9.56 8.71 -8.87
CA THR A 46 10.05 9.14 -7.55
C THR A 46 9.37 10.46 -7.22
N ILE A 47 9.35 11.36 -8.20
CA ILE A 47 8.67 12.65 -8.11
C ILE A 47 7.15 12.44 -8.00
N ALA A 48 6.56 11.67 -8.91
CA ALA A 48 5.13 11.42 -8.93
C ALA A 48 4.66 10.69 -7.66
N GLY A 49 5.41 9.68 -7.20
CA GLY A 49 5.10 8.96 -5.96
C GLY A 49 5.15 9.86 -4.73
N PHE A 50 6.13 10.76 -4.64
CA PHE A 50 6.22 11.73 -3.56
C PHE A 50 5.04 12.71 -3.56
N LEU A 51 4.70 13.29 -4.72
CA LEU A 51 3.56 14.19 -4.86
C LEU A 51 2.24 13.49 -4.50
N SER A 52 1.98 12.33 -5.10
CA SER A 52 0.78 11.55 -4.82
C SER A 52 0.66 11.18 -3.34
N SER A 53 1.77 10.84 -2.68
CA SER A 53 1.78 10.54 -1.24
C SER A 53 1.34 11.73 -0.39
N LYS A 54 1.75 12.96 -0.74
CA LYS A 54 1.29 14.17 -0.07
C LYS A 54 -0.18 14.44 -0.32
N MET A 55 -0.63 14.35 -1.57
CA MET A 55 -2.04 14.55 -1.92
C MET A 55 -2.96 13.55 -1.20
N LEU A 56 -2.55 12.28 -1.08
CA LEU A 56 -3.29 11.25 -0.34
C LEU A 56 -3.30 11.48 1.17
N LEU A 57 -2.27 12.13 1.73
CA LEU A 57 -2.23 12.51 3.14
C LEU A 57 -3.13 13.71 3.45
N ASP A 58 -3.22 14.66 2.51
CA ASP A 58 -4.07 15.85 2.63
C ASP A 58 -5.55 15.50 2.44
N CYS A 59 -5.84 14.55 1.55
CA CYS A 59 -7.20 14.17 1.15
C CYS A 59 -7.30 12.63 1.05
N PRO A 60 -7.46 11.94 2.21
CA PRO A 60 -7.47 10.48 2.30
C PRO A 60 -8.57 9.79 1.47
N GLU A 61 -9.68 10.47 1.21
CA GLU A 61 -10.79 9.99 0.38
C GLU A 61 -10.38 9.68 -1.06
N MET A 62 -9.35 10.36 -1.60
CA MET A 62 -8.82 10.07 -2.95
C MET A 62 -8.21 8.67 -3.06
N ALA A 63 -7.86 8.02 -1.94
CA ALA A 63 -7.34 6.66 -1.96
C ALA A 63 -8.35 5.65 -2.54
N SER A 64 -9.66 5.97 -2.50
CA SER A 64 -10.72 5.15 -3.09
C SER A 64 -10.53 4.88 -4.59
N ILE A 65 -9.82 5.77 -5.31
CA ILE A 65 -9.52 5.58 -6.74
C ILE A 65 -8.57 4.39 -6.98
N LEU A 66 -7.76 4.04 -5.97
CA LEU A 66 -6.72 3.01 -6.05
C LEU A 66 -7.09 1.72 -5.30
N ILE A 67 -8.15 1.76 -4.48
CA ILE A 67 -8.56 0.65 -3.64
C ILE A 67 -9.77 -0.01 -4.31
N CYS A 68 -9.69 -1.32 -4.51
CA CYS A 68 -10.86 -2.13 -4.81
C CYS A 68 -11.41 -2.67 -3.50
N ASP A 69 -12.71 -2.52 -3.30
CA ASP A 69 -13.39 -3.22 -2.20
C ASP A 69 -13.28 -4.73 -2.43
N GLU A 70 -13.08 -5.48 -1.35
CA GLU A 70 -13.13 -6.94 -1.43
C GLU A 70 -14.54 -7.35 -1.86
N ASP A 71 -14.64 -8.21 -2.88
CA ASP A 71 -15.91 -8.81 -3.26
C ASP A 71 -16.21 -9.96 -2.29
N LEU A 72 -17.03 -9.66 -1.28
CA LEU A 72 -17.42 -10.65 -0.26
C LEU A 72 -18.20 -11.83 -0.87
N GLU A 73 -18.95 -11.64 -1.96
CA GLU A 73 -19.69 -12.72 -2.62
C GLU A 73 -18.72 -13.68 -3.34
N LEU A 74 -17.69 -13.14 -3.97
CA LEU A 74 -16.62 -13.92 -4.58
C LEU A 74 -15.79 -14.68 -3.53
N LEU A 75 -15.55 -14.06 -2.37
CA LEU A 75 -14.87 -14.67 -1.24
C LEU A 75 -15.67 -15.84 -0.63
N GLU A 76 -16.99 -15.70 -0.56
CA GLU A 76 -17.92 -16.75 -0.11
C GLU A 76 -17.93 -17.96 -1.08
N GLY A 77 -17.88 -17.72 -2.39
CA GLY A 77 -17.77 -18.77 -3.40
C GLY A 77 -16.41 -19.50 -3.41
N CYS A 78 -15.31 -18.78 -3.18
CA CYS A 78 -13.96 -19.33 -3.21
C CYS A 78 -13.56 -20.10 -1.93
N ALA A 79 -14.25 -19.91 -0.80
CA ALA A 79 -13.89 -20.55 0.47
C ALA A 79 -14.28 -22.04 0.58
N CYS A 80 -15.11 -22.57 -0.34
CA CYS A 80 -15.67 -23.92 -0.22
C CYS A 80 -15.51 -24.81 -1.47
N GLY A 81 -15.07 -24.26 -2.61
CA GLY A 81 -15.07 -24.98 -3.90
C GLY A 81 -13.87 -25.89 -4.20
N LEU A 82 -12.81 -25.90 -3.38
CA LEU A 82 -11.54 -26.57 -3.72
C LEU A 82 -11.28 -27.91 -3.01
N SER A 83 -12.24 -28.45 -2.26
CA SER A 83 -12.08 -29.81 -1.70
C SER A 83 -13.34 -30.64 -1.89
N ASN A 84 -13.25 -31.72 -2.67
CA ASN A 84 -14.26 -32.79 -2.76
C ASN A 84 -14.31 -33.64 -1.48
N SER A 85 -14.26 -33.01 -0.30
CA SER A 85 -14.33 -33.72 0.98
C SER A 85 -15.35 -33.05 1.89
N ALA A 86 -16.44 -33.77 2.14
CA ALA A 86 -17.62 -33.32 2.88
C ALA A 86 -17.39 -33.06 4.40
N ARG A 87 -16.14 -33.00 4.87
CA ARG A 87 -15.81 -32.81 6.30
C ARG A 87 -14.54 -32.00 6.51
N ILE A 88 -14.53 -30.74 6.12
CA ILE A 88 -13.71 -29.75 6.82
C ILE A 88 -14.59 -28.52 7.04
N LYS A 89 -14.97 -28.29 8.30
CA LYS A 89 -15.66 -27.05 8.70
C LYS A 89 -14.71 -25.90 8.41
N CYS A 90 -15.03 -25.09 7.40
CA CYS A 90 -14.30 -23.87 7.11
C CYS A 90 -14.33 -22.98 8.37
N SER A 91 -13.19 -22.83 9.04
CA SER A 91 -13.09 -22.21 10.36
C SER A 91 -12.96 -20.69 10.31
N ARG A 92 -13.09 -20.07 9.13
CA ARG A 92 -13.12 -18.60 9.01
C ARG A 92 -14.55 -18.11 8.94
N ARG A 93 -15.10 -17.78 10.11
CA ARG A 93 -16.27 -16.89 10.23
C ARG A 93 -15.86 -15.49 9.80
N ALA A 94 -15.90 -15.22 8.50
CA ALA A 94 -15.95 -13.87 7.96
C ALA A 94 -17.04 -13.83 6.89
N ALA A 95 -18.26 -14.22 7.29
CA ALA A 95 -19.47 -14.00 6.51
C ALA A 95 -20.12 -12.71 7.03
N ARG A 96 -20.75 -11.95 6.14
CA ARG A 96 -21.43 -10.66 6.43
C ARG A 96 -22.35 -10.65 7.65
N SER A 97 -22.82 -11.81 8.12
CA SER A 97 -23.68 -11.94 9.30
C SER A 97 -23.06 -11.49 10.63
N GLN A 98 -21.79 -11.07 10.64
CA GLN A 98 -21.11 -10.55 11.84
C GLN A 98 -20.73 -9.07 11.79
N VAL A 99 -20.94 -8.39 10.65
CA VAL A 99 -20.79 -6.94 10.57
C VAL A 99 -22.17 -6.33 10.80
N LEU A 100 -22.57 -6.23 12.07
CA LEU A 100 -23.67 -5.37 12.47
C LEU A 100 -23.16 -3.92 12.40
N VAL A 101 -23.87 -3.10 11.62
CA VAL A 101 -23.77 -1.63 11.63
C VAL A 101 -24.05 -1.09 13.02
#